data_AF-A0A961TIH2-F1
#
_entry.id   AF-A0A961TIH2-F1
#
_cell.length_a   1.000
_cell.length_b   1.000
_cell.length_c   1.000
_cell.angle_alpha   90.00
_cell.angle_beta   90.00
_cell.angle_gamma   90.00
#
_symmetry.space_group_name_H-M   'P 1'
#
loop_
_entity.id
_entity.type
_entity.pdbx_description
1 polymer ?
#
loop_
_entity_poly.entity_id
_entity_poly.type
_entity_poly.pdbx_seq_one_letter_code
_entity_poly.pdbx_strand_id
1 'polypeptide(L)'
;MAATNWPEFTDQTNARMAELRKSMPEAAKGFGELARAAIAPGELDSKTKELIALAIGITARCDGCLAFHAKAAKKYGATRQ
;
A
#
# COMPACT_ATOMS: atom_id res chain seq x y z
N MET A 1 -15.25 -10.64 -1.07
CA MET A 1 -16.16 -9.89 -1.97
C MET A 1 -15.35 -8.73 -2.52
N ALA A 2 -15.29 -8.56 -3.85
CA ALA A 2 -14.50 -7.50 -4.45
C ALA A 2 -15.01 -6.13 -4.00
N ALA A 3 -14.13 -5.23 -3.57
CA ALA A 3 -14.49 -3.86 -3.25
C ALA A 3 -15.08 -3.16 -4.49
N THR A 4 -16.29 -2.63 -4.35
CA THR A 4 -16.97 -1.85 -5.42
C THR A 4 -16.94 -0.34 -5.14
N ASN A 5 -16.72 0.05 -3.88
CA ASN A 5 -16.53 1.43 -3.43
C ASN A 5 -15.12 1.60 -2.83
N TRP A 6 -14.16 2.01 -3.66
CA TRP A 6 -12.74 2.09 -3.26
C TRP A 6 -12.44 3.14 -2.18
N PRO A 7 -12.97 4.37 -2.23
CA PRO A 7 -12.76 5.35 -1.16
C PRO A 7 -13.20 4.83 0.21
N GLU A 8 -14.45 4.34 0.30
CA GLU A 8 -14.99 3.81 1.54
C GLU A 8 -14.18 2.61 2.05
N PHE A 9 -13.82 1.70 1.15
CA PHE A 9 -12.97 0.56 1.49
C PHE A 9 -11.61 0.98 2.05
N THR A 10 -10.97 2.00 1.46
CA THR A 10 -9.69 2.52 1.98
C THR A 10 -9.85 3.17 3.35
N ASP A 11 -10.93 3.90 3.60
CA ASP A 11 -11.17 4.55 4.89
C ASP A 11 -11.41 3.52 5.99
N GLN A 12 -12.26 2.51 5.72
CA GLN A 12 -12.48 1.40 6.64
C GLN A 12 -11.20 0.61 6.91
N THR A 13 -10.38 0.38 5.89
CA THR A 13 -9.11 -0.34 6.04
C THR A 13 -8.12 0.48 6.87
N ASN A 14 -8.04 1.80 6.65
CA ASN A 14 -7.21 2.69 7.46
C ASN A 14 -7.63 2.67 8.93
N ALA A 15 -8.94 2.72 9.23
CA ALA A 15 -9.45 2.64 10.58
C ALA A 15 -9.04 1.33 11.27
N ARG A 16 -9.22 0.19 10.60
CA ARG A 16 -8.81 -1.13 11.13
C ARG A 16 -7.30 -1.20 11.35
N MET A 17 -6.51 -0.69 10.41
CA MET A 17 -5.06 -0.65 10.55
C MET A 17 -4.61 0.30 11.67
N ALA A 18 -5.33 1.38 11.95
CA ALA A 18 -5.03 2.26 13.08
C ALA A 18 -5.23 1.52 14.41
N GLU A 19 -6.32 0.76 14.56
CA GLU A 19 -6.53 -0.08 15.75
C GLU A 19 -5.47 -1.17 15.90
N LEU A 20 -5.08 -1.83 14.80
CA LEU A 20 -3.99 -2.82 14.81
C LEU A 20 -2.65 -2.22 15.28
N ARG A 21 -2.34 -1.01 14.82
CA ARG A 21 -1.11 -0.32 15.24
C ARG A 21 -1.12 0.02 16.73
N LYS A 22 -2.29 0.32 17.31
CA LYS A 22 -2.43 0.55 18.76
C LYS A 22 -2.26 -0.73 19.57
N SER A 23 -2.75 -1.86 19.08
CA SER A 23 -2.65 -3.14 19.80
C SER A 23 -1.26 -3.80 19.70
N MET A 24 -0.49 -3.50 18.66
CA MET A 24 0.84 -4.08 18.41
C MET A 24 1.88 -3.02 17.99
N PRO A 25 2.20 -2.04 18.86
CA PRO A 25 2.95 -0.84 18.48
C PRO A 25 4.37 -1.13 17.97
N GLU A 26 5.12 -2.00 18.64
CA GLU A 26 6.50 -2.31 18.23
C GLU A 26 6.57 -3.05 16.88
N ALA A 27 5.68 -4.03 16.69
CA ALA A 27 5.59 -4.75 15.42
C ALA A 27 5.13 -3.82 14.28
N ALA A 28 4.15 -2.96 14.56
CA ALA A 28 3.68 -1.96 13.62
C ALA A 28 4.79 -0.98 13.20
N LYS A 29 5.60 -0.52 14.16
CA LYS A 29 6.75 0.35 13.90
C LYS A 29 7.77 -0.35 13.00
N GLY A 30 8.20 -1.56 13.36
CA GLY A 30 9.17 -2.33 12.57
C GLY A 30 8.68 -2.60 11.15
N PHE A 31 7.41 -2.98 10.99
CA PHE A 31 6.81 -3.16 9.66
C PHE A 31 6.76 -1.85 8.86
N GLY A 32 6.42 -0.73 9.51
CA GLY A 32 6.39 0.58 8.87
C GLY A 32 7.76 1.04 8.38
N GLU A 33 8.81 0.81 9.17
CA GLU A 33 10.19 1.10 8.80
C GLU A 33 10.65 0.25 7.61
N LEU A 34 10.36 -1.06 7.64
CA LEU A 34 10.63 -1.95 6.52
C LEU A 34 9.92 -1.49 5.24
N ALA A 35 8.62 -1.21 5.32
CA ALA A 35 7.82 -0.78 4.17
C ALA A 35 8.37 0.53 3.58
N ARG A 36 8.74 1.49 4.44
CA ARG A 36 9.34 2.76 4.01
C ARG A 36 10.68 2.54 3.32
N ALA A 37 11.55 1.71 3.89
CA ALA A 37 12.86 1.41 3.32
C ALA A 37 12.75 0.69 1.97
N ALA A 38 11.81 -0.27 1.85
CA ALA A 38 11.60 -1.02 0.62
C ALA A 38 11.22 -0.11 -0.57
N ILE A 39 10.34 0.87 -0.35
CA ILE A 39 9.84 1.80 -1.38
C ILE A 39 10.75 3.02 -1.61
N ALA A 40 11.64 3.34 -0.67
CA ALA A 40 12.59 4.45 -0.82
C ALA A 40 13.36 4.35 -2.15
N PRO A 41 13.61 5.48 -2.84
CA PRO A 41 14.31 5.45 -4.12
C PRO A 41 15.76 4.96 -3.96
N GLY A 42 16.25 4.26 -4.98
CA GLY A 42 17.62 3.78 -5.11
C GLY A 42 17.90 3.48 -6.58
N GLU A 43 18.46 2.30 -6.89
CA GLU A 43 18.61 1.82 -8.27
C GLU A 43 17.28 1.83 -9.06
N LEU A 44 16.16 1.62 -8.36
CA LEU A 44 14.82 1.85 -8.87
C LEU A 44 14.18 3.03 -8.15
N ASP A 45 13.50 3.88 -8.90
CA ASP A 45 12.69 4.97 -8.34
C ASP A 45 11.46 4.43 -7.58
N SER A 46 10.90 5.24 -6.68
CA SER A 46 9.73 4.83 -5.88
C SER A 46 8.50 4.53 -6.74
N LYS A 47 8.35 5.21 -7.88
CA LYS A 47 7.26 4.96 -8.84
C LYS A 47 7.31 3.53 -9.37
N THR A 48 8.48 3.10 -9.84
CA THR A 48 8.71 1.74 -10.36
C THR A 48 8.47 0.71 -9.28
N LYS A 49 8.97 0.95 -8.07
CA LYS A 49 8.77 0.05 -6.93
C LYS A 49 7.29 -0.08 -6.54
N GLU A 50 6.53 1.00 -6.56
CA GLU A 50 5.09 0.96 -6.29
C GLU A 50 4.30 0.25 -7.40
N LEU A 51 4.71 0.36 -8.67
CA LEU A 51 4.12 -0.42 -9.76
C LEU A 51 4.40 -1.92 -9.61
N ILE A 52 5.60 -2.30 -9.15
CA ILE A 52 5.91 -3.70 -8.81
C ILE A 52 5.03 -4.16 -7.63
N ALA A 53 4.90 -3.35 -6.58
CA ALA A 53 4.05 -3.68 -5.43
C ALA A 53 2.57 -3.82 -5.83
N LEU A 54 2.08 -2.98 -6.74
CA LEU A 54 0.74 -3.11 -7.32
C LEU A 54 0.57 -4.43 -8.07
N ALA A 55 1.56 -4.82 -8.91
CA ALA A 55 1.54 -6.09 -9.60
C ALA A 55 1.50 -7.29 -8.62
N ILE A 56 2.28 -7.23 -7.55
CA ILE A 56 2.23 -8.24 -6.47
C ILE A 56 0.82 -8.28 -5.86
N GLY A 57 0.22 -7.13 -5.55
CA GLY A 57 -1.15 -7.03 -5.03
C GLY A 57 -2.20 -7.69 -5.93
N ILE A 58 -2.05 -7.57 -7.25
CA ILE A 58 -2.89 -8.24 -8.25
C ILE A 58 -2.72 -9.76 -8.15
N THR A 59 -1.48 -10.26 -8.16
CA THR A 59 -1.22 -11.71 -8.08
C THR A 59 -1.70 -12.32 -6.76
N ALA A 60 -1.62 -11.56 -5.67
CA ALA A 60 -2.11 -11.95 -4.35
C ALA A 60 -3.64 -11.82 -4.20
N ARG A 61 -4.33 -11.19 -5.17
CA ARG A 61 -5.77 -10.87 -5.11
C ARG A 61 -6.14 -10.13 -3.81
N CYS A 62 -5.31 -9.16 -3.45
CA CYS A 62 -5.42 -8.38 -2.21
C CYS A 62 -6.00 -6.99 -2.50
N ASP A 63 -7.32 -6.81 -2.30
CA ASP A 63 -7.99 -5.52 -2.55
C ASP A 63 -7.36 -4.34 -1.79
N GLY A 64 -6.93 -4.57 -0.55
CA GLY A 64 -6.16 -3.59 0.24
C GLY A 64 -4.90 -3.14 -0.48
N CYS A 65 -4.11 -4.10 -0.92
CA CYS A 65 -2.86 -3.88 -1.63
C CYS A 65 -3.10 -3.11 -2.95
N LEU A 66 -4.14 -3.48 -3.70
CA LEU A 66 -4.54 -2.76 -4.92
C LEU A 66 -4.84 -1.29 -4.64
N ALA A 67 -5.66 -1.02 -3.63
CA ALA A 67 -6.09 0.33 -3.31
C ALA A 67 -4.94 1.23 -2.85
N PHE A 68 -4.07 0.71 -1.97
CA PHE A 68 -2.95 1.49 -1.42
C PHE A 68 -1.83 1.70 -2.44
N HIS A 69 -1.40 0.66 -3.15
CA HIS A 69 -0.29 0.77 -4.11
C HIS A 69 -0.69 1.51 -5.38
N ALA A 70 -1.96 1.43 -5.85
CA ALA A 70 -2.42 2.28 -6.94
C ALA A 70 -2.41 3.78 -6.55
N LYS A 71 -2.86 4.12 -5.33
CA LYS A 71 -2.82 5.49 -4.80
C LYS A 71 -1.38 5.99 -4.66
N ALA A 72 -0.48 5.16 -4.16
CA ALA A 72 0.93 5.50 -3.97
C ALA A 72 1.67 5.65 -5.32
N ALA A 73 1.49 4.72 -6.26
CA ALA A 73 2.03 4.84 -7.61
C ALA A 73 1.59 6.14 -8.29
N LYS A 74 0.30 6.51 -8.19
CA LYS A 74 -0.20 7.78 -8.70
C LYS A 74 0.46 8.98 -8.02
N LYS A 75 0.64 8.93 -6.70
CA LYS A 75 1.36 9.97 -5.93
C LYS A 75 2.80 10.16 -6.41
N TYR A 76 3.47 9.09 -6.82
CA TYR A 76 4.82 9.14 -7.41
C TYR A 76 4.83 9.40 -8.93
N GLY A 77 3.70 9.82 -9.51
CA GLY A 77 3.62 10.26 -10.90
C GLY A 77 3.37 9.16 -11.91
N ALA A 78 2.93 7.97 -11.49
CA ALA A 78 2.45 6.97 -12.44
C ALA A 78 1.23 7.49 -13.23
N THR A 79 1.21 7.16 -14.51
CA THR A 79 0.11 7.41 -15.44
C THR A 79 -0.82 6.19 -15.51
N ARG A 80 -1.88 6.29 -16.31
CA ARG A 80 -2.79 5.16 -16.55
C ARG A 80 -2.12 4.13 -17.47
N GLN A 81 -1.46 4.60 -18.51
CA GLN A 81 -0.53 3.84 -19.36
C GLN A 81 0.75 3.58 -18.58
#